data_AF-A0ABD4E3H1-F1
#
_entry.id   AF-A0ABD4E3H1-F1
#
_cell.length_a   1.000
_cell.length_b   1.000
_cell.length_c   1.000
_cell.angle_alpha   90.00
_cell.angle_beta   90.00
_cell.angle_gamma   90.00
#
_symmetry.space_group_name_H-M   'P 1'
#
loop_
_entity.id
_entity.type
_entity.pdbx_description
1 polymer ?
#
loop_
_entity_poly.entity_id
_entity_poly.type
_entity_poly.pdbx_seq_one_letter_code
_entity_poly.pdbx_strand_id
1 'polypeptide(L)' 'MFMNLAASINTVIRFGRMKPAQFSQALATLGWSQAEFARRTGVTDVTVSRWANGRTIPPWVPEYLRVLLLAKEMLG' A
#
# COMPACT_ATOMS: atom_id res chain seq x y z
N MET A 1 14.84 10.29 -20.90
CA MET A 1 13.47 10.63 -20.44
C MET A 1 12.70 9.34 -20.11
N PHE A 2 13.10 8.61 -19.06
CA PHE A 2 12.36 7.46 -18.46
C PHE A 2 12.80 7.20 -16.99
N MET A 3 13.52 8.16 -16.36
CA MET A 3 14.23 7.90 -15.09
C MET A 3 13.60 8.55 -13.84
N ASN A 4 12.42 9.20 -13.92
CA ASN A 4 11.92 10.02 -12.80
C ASN A 4 10.79 9.39 -11.96
N LEU A 5 10.20 8.24 -12.34
CA LEU A 5 9.07 7.65 -11.60
C LEU A 5 9.47 6.50 -10.64
N ALA A 6 10.48 5.70 -10.99
CA ALA A 6 11.02 4.67 -10.08
C ALA A 6 11.60 5.27 -8.78
N ALA A 7 12.07 6.53 -8.84
CA ALA A 7 12.46 7.29 -7.66
C ALA A 7 11.24 7.62 -6.78
N SER A 8 10.09 7.99 -7.37
CA SER A 8 8.86 8.32 -6.64
C SER A 8 8.31 7.11 -5.86
N ILE A 9 8.29 5.93 -6.48
CA ILE A 9 7.84 4.68 -5.83
C ILE A 9 8.77 4.29 -4.67
N ASN A 10 10.09 4.41 -4.86
CA ASN A 10 11.09 4.15 -3.81
C ASN A 10 11.05 5.17 -2.66
N THR A 11 10.53 6.39 -2.89
CA THR A 11 10.47 7.42 -1.84
C THR A 11 9.19 7.29 -1.00
N VAL A 12 8.08 6.84 -1.59
CA VAL A 12 6.78 6.67 -0.91
C VAL A 12 6.75 5.44 -0.01
N ILE A 13 7.52 4.39 -0.33
CA ILE A 13 7.52 3.14 0.45
C ILE A 13 8.96 2.80 0.88
N ARG A 14 9.52 3.59 1.81
CA ARG A 14 10.75 3.19 2.51
C ARG A 14 10.45 2.02 3.46
N PHE A 15 11.35 1.04 3.47
CA PHE A 15 11.28 -0.16 4.30
C PHE A 15 10.88 0.16 5.75
N GLY A 16 9.82 -0.49 6.22
CA GLY A 16 9.44 -0.53 7.64
C GLY A 16 8.50 0.55 8.18
N ARG A 17 8.19 1.64 7.45
CA ARG A 17 7.24 2.67 7.95
C ARG A 17 6.36 3.29 6.86
N MET A 18 5.23 2.64 6.60
CA MET A 18 4.14 3.25 5.84
C MET A 18 3.28 4.11 6.78
N LYS A 19 2.96 5.34 6.37
CA LYS A 19 1.99 6.19 7.05
C LYS A 19 0.56 5.81 6.65
N PRO A 20 -0.44 6.08 7.50
CA PRO A 20 -1.85 5.78 7.18
C PRO A 20 -2.34 6.39 5.86
N ALA A 21 -1.96 7.64 5.58
CA ALA A 21 -2.31 8.30 4.32
C ALA A 21 -1.70 7.60 3.11
N GLN A 22 -0.47 7.08 3.22
CA GLN A 22 0.19 6.32 2.15
C GLN A 22 -0.48 4.97 1.93
N PHE A 23 -0.95 4.32 3.00
CA PHE A 23 -1.74 3.09 2.91
C PHE A 23 -3.05 3.33 2.17
N SER A 24 -3.85 4.31 2.59
CA SER A 24 -5.11 4.66 1.94
C SER A 24 -4.91 5.05 0.47
N GLN A 25 -3.85 5.80 0.16
CA GLN A 25 -3.52 6.17 -1.21
C GLN A 25 -3.14 4.96 -2.07
N ALA A 26 -2.34 4.02 -1.55
CA ALA A 26 -1.96 2.81 -2.27
C ALA A 26 -3.19 1.95 -2.59
N LEU A 27 -4.13 1.80 -1.65
CA LEU A 27 -5.39 1.10 -1.90
C LEU A 27 -6.22 1.80 -2.98
N ALA A 28 -6.35 3.12 -2.93
CA ALA A 28 -7.07 3.89 -3.92
C ALA A 28 -6.46 3.73 -5.33
N THR A 29 -5.12 3.75 -5.46
CA THR A 29 -4.42 3.50 -6.73
C THR A 29 -4.69 2.10 -7.27
N LEU A 30 -4.84 1.09 -6.40
CA LEU A 30 -5.23 -0.27 -6.78
C LEU A 30 -6.74 -0.42 -7.06
N GLY A 31 -7.55 0.60 -6.77
CA GLY A 31 -9.01 0.52 -6.85
C GLY A 31 -9.64 -0.32 -5.73
N TRP A 32 -8.96 -0.46 -4.60
CA TRP A 32 -9.39 -1.27 -3.46
C TRP A 32 -9.91 -0.40 -2.31
N SER A 33 -10.93 -0.89 -1.62
CA SER A 33 -11.33 -0.38 -0.31
C SER A 33 -10.52 -1.06 0.81
N GLN A 34 -10.58 -0.52 2.02
CA GLN A 34 -10.00 -1.16 3.21
C GLN A 34 -10.58 -2.57 3.44
N ALA A 35 -11.89 -2.74 3.24
CA ALA A 35 -12.56 -4.03 3.35
C ALA A 35 -12.12 -5.02 2.26
N GLU A 36 -11.82 -4.54 1.05
CA GLU A 36 -11.27 -5.40 0.00
C GLU A 36 -9.84 -5.85 0.32
N PHE A 37 -9.02 -4.95 0.86
CA PHE A 37 -7.69 -5.31 1.36
C PHE A 37 -7.78 -6.36 2.48
N ALA A 38 -8.68 -6.17 3.45
CA ALA A 38 -8.95 -7.12 4.52
C ALA A 38 -9.30 -8.50 3.98
N ARG A 39 -10.29 -8.59 3.08
CA ARG A 39 -10.69 -9.85 2.42
C ARG A 39 -9.53 -10.55 1.71
N ARG A 40 -8.74 -9.82 0.92
CA ARG A 40 -7.64 -10.39 0.13
C ARG A 40 -6.47 -10.89 0.98
N THR A 41 -6.24 -10.27 2.13
CA THR A 41 -5.07 -10.56 3.00
C THR A 41 -5.42 -11.41 4.22
N GLY A 42 -6.71 -11.63 4.50
CA GLY A 42 -7.20 -12.31 5.70
C GLY A 42 -7.07 -11.47 6.97
N VAL A 43 -6.66 -10.21 6.87
CA VAL A 43 -6.62 -9.28 8.00
C VAL A 43 -8.04 -8.81 8.31
N THR A 44 -8.39 -8.66 9.60
CA THR A 44 -9.73 -8.16 9.97
C THR A 44 -9.94 -6.69 9.57
N ASP A 45 -11.17 -6.32 9.23
CA ASP A 45 -11.55 -4.93 8.91
C ASP A 45 -11.15 -3.96 10.04
N VAL A 46 -11.29 -4.38 11.31
CA VAL A 46 -10.91 -3.58 12.48
C VAL A 46 -9.40 -3.30 12.50
N THR A 47 -8.58 -4.31 12.20
CA THR A 47 -7.12 -4.14 12.13
C THR A 47 -6.74 -3.19 11.00
N VAL A 48 -7.36 -3.33 9.82
CA VAL A 48 -7.11 -2.43 8.67
C VAL A 48 -7.54 -1.00 8.99
N SER A 49 -8.71 -0.82 9.60
CA SER A 49 -9.19 0.49 10.05
C SER A 49 -8.24 1.14 11.05
N ARG A 50 -7.72 0.37 12.02
CA ARG A 50 -6.72 0.87 12.99
C ARG A 50 -5.47 1.40 12.29
N TRP A 51 -4.99 0.74 11.24
CA TRP A 51 -3.85 1.20 10.45
C TRP A 51 -4.15 2.50 9.72
N ALA A 52 -5.30 2.60 9.06
CA ALA A 52 -5.75 3.81 8.39
C ALA A 52 -5.96 5.02 9.33
N ASN A 53 -6.14 4.75 10.63
CA ASN A 53 -6.34 5.75 11.67
C ASN A 53 -5.10 5.99 12.57
N GLY A 54 -3.90 5.58 12.14
CA GLY A 54 -2.66 5.97 12.83
C GLY A 54 -1.98 4.88 13.65
N ARG A 55 -2.50 3.66 13.71
CA ARG A 55 -1.74 2.54 14.29
C ARG A 55 -0.65 2.08 13.33
N THR A 56 0.42 1.54 13.92
CA THR A 56 1.58 1.03 13.19
C THR A 56 1.17 -0.03 12.18
N ILE A 57 1.59 0.18 10.93
CA ILE A 57 1.41 -0.77 9.83
C ILE A 57 2.55 -1.79 9.87
N PRO A 58 2.26 -3.11 9.86
CA PRO A 58 3.29 -4.14 9.82
C PRO A 58 4.17 -4.04 8.56
N PRO A 59 5.48 -4.36 8.63
CA PRO A 59 6.41 -4.18 7.50
C PRO A 59 6.04 -4.93 6.21
N TRP A 60 5.35 -6.07 6.31
CA TRP A 60 4.94 -6.83 5.13
C TRP A 60 3.88 -6.10 4.29
N VAL A 61 3.06 -5.22 4.89
CA VAL A 61 1.98 -4.50 4.18
C VAL A 61 2.55 -3.56 3.10
N PRO A 62 3.51 -2.66 3.40
CA PRO A 62 4.14 -1.85 2.36
C PRO A 62 4.85 -2.69 1.29
N GLU A 63 5.46 -3.82 1.65
CA GLU A 63 6.13 -4.70 0.69
C GLU A 63 5.13 -5.36 -0.27
N TYR A 64 4.04 -5.90 0.28
CA TYR A 64 2.94 -6.48 -0.48
C TYR A 64 2.30 -5.48 -1.45
N LEU A 65 1.96 -4.28 -0.96
CA LEU A 65 1.37 -3.23 -1.79
C LEU A 65 2.34 -2.73 -2.86
N ARG A 66 3.65 -2.66 -2.58
CA ARG A 66 4.67 -2.29 -3.57
C ARG A 66 4.66 -3.26 -4.76
N VAL A 67 4.65 -4.57 -4.50
CA VAL A 67 4.61 -5.59 -5.56
C VAL A 67 3.37 -5.44 -6.43
N LEU A 68 2.20 -5.23 -5.83
CA LEU A 68 0.95 -5.06 -6.56
C LEU A 68 0.90 -3.78 -7.41
N LEU A 69 1.43 -2.68 -6.87
CA LEU A 69 1.51 -1.41 -7.60
C LEU A 69 2.44 -1.54 -8.83
N LEU A 70 3.61 -2.17 -8.66
CA LEU A 70 4.51 -2.47 -9.77
C LEU A 70 3.85 -3.37 -10.82
N ALA A 71 3.14 -4.41 -10.39
CA ALA A 71 2.41 -5.29 -11.31
C ALA A 71 1.33 -4.53 -12.08
N LYS A 72 0.58 -3.63 -11.41
CA LYS A 72 -0.43 -2.78 -12.07
C LYS A 72 0.18 -1.86 -13.12
N GLU A 73 1.37 -1.31 -12.87
CA GLU A 73 2.09 -0.47 -13.84
C GLU A 73 2.61 -1.26 -15.04
N MET A 74 3.05 -2.51 -14.85
CA MET A 74 3.58 -3.35 -15.93
C MET A 74 2.49 -3.97 -16.81
N LEU A 75 1.30 -4.20 -16.26
CA LEU A 75 0.18 -4.87 -16.92
C LEU A 75 -0.92 -3.90 -17.41
N GLY A 76 -0.77 -2.61 -17.12
CA GLY A 76 -1.72 -1.54 -17.44
C GLY A 76 -1.28 -0.69 -18.61
#